data_AF-A0A432W5J7-F1
#
_entry.id   AF-A0A432W5J7-F1
#
_cell.length_a   1.000
_cell.length_b   1.000
_cell.length_c   1.000
_cell.angle_alpha   90.00
_cell.angle_beta   90.00
_cell.angle_gamma   90.00
#
_symmetry.space_group_name_H-M   'P 1'
#
loop_
_entity.id
_entity.type
_entity.pdbx_description
1 polymer ?
#
loop_
_entity_poly.entity_id
_entity_poly.type
_entity_poly.pdbx_seq_one_letter_code
_entity_poly.pdbx_strand_id
1 'polypeptide(L)'
;MKSRGQVLVEFLIAAPVLAMLILWAFPYLHNELQLKFSGQQLAQLSLAQAHWRQSNNLEMLDLDFLQTEMSLPLADDKQRLFNRSADYSFARALAPVGLLLQNQSGLAMRSDNLWQVALSTEDTVWMSYYRLADDWSPSHPEQLNSRPQALLGSSLLNNSLMHNVQRVFGVLPVARELRPNQLIFGYVDNHAVPEQALCTTQECSE
;
A
#
# COMPACT_ATOMS: atom_id res chain seq x y z
N MET A 1 14.07 -62.32 0.23
CA MET A 1 14.72 -61.71 1.42
C MET A 1 16.06 -61.00 1.16
N LYS A 2 16.69 -61.08 -0.03
CA LYS A 2 17.99 -60.41 -0.31
C LYS A 2 17.95 -58.87 -0.48
N SER A 3 16.81 -58.25 -0.78
CA SER A 3 16.75 -56.81 -1.09
C SER A 3 16.88 -55.88 0.13
N ARG A 4 16.55 -56.34 1.34
CA ARG A 4 16.55 -55.48 2.54
C ARG A 4 17.96 -55.09 3.01
N GLY A 5 18.97 -55.95 2.76
CA GLY A 5 20.35 -55.66 3.14
C GLY A 5 21.02 -54.61 2.25
N GLN A 6 20.67 -54.59 0.96
CA GLN A 6 21.24 -53.63 0.00
C GLN A 6 20.78 -52.20 0.27
N VAL A 7 19.48 -52.02 0.55
CA VAL A 7 18.90 -50.69 0.87
C VAL A 7 19.54 -50.08 2.11
N LEU A 8 19.85 -50.89 3.12
CA LEU A 8 20.47 -50.39 4.36
C LEU A 8 21.91 -49.92 4.13
N VAL A 9 22.68 -50.61 3.28
CA VAL A 9 24.04 -50.20 2.92
C VAL A 9 24.02 -48.94 2.04
N GLU A 10 23.13 -48.87 1.06
CA GLU A 10 22.97 -47.68 0.22
C GLU A 10 22.60 -46.44 1.04
N PHE A 11 21.69 -46.58 2.01
CA PHE A 11 21.33 -45.49 2.90
C PHE A 11 22.50 -45.07 3.81
N LEU A 12 23.26 -46.04 4.34
CA LEU A 12 24.41 -45.76 5.20
C LEU A 12 25.49 -44.94 4.49
N ILE A 13 25.63 -45.09 3.17
CA ILE A 13 26.57 -44.33 2.35
C ILE A 13 25.93 -43.01 1.88
N ALA A 14 24.67 -43.01 1.46
CA ALA A 14 24.00 -41.84 0.93
C ALA A 14 23.78 -40.75 1.99
N ALA A 15 23.41 -41.12 3.22
CA ALA A 15 23.14 -40.18 4.31
C ALA A 15 24.33 -39.27 4.66
N PRO A 16 25.56 -39.76 4.89
CA PRO A 16 26.71 -38.90 5.20
C PRO A 16 27.13 -38.04 4.00
N VAL A 17 27.04 -38.56 2.76
CA VAL A 17 27.33 -37.77 1.56
C VAL A 17 26.34 -36.61 1.43
N LEU A 18 25.05 -36.86 1.63
CA LEU A 18 24.03 -35.82 1.63
C LEU A 18 24.26 -34.80 2.75
N ALA A 19 24.58 -35.25 3.97
CA ALA A 19 24.87 -34.37 5.09
C ALA A 19 26.08 -33.46 4.80
N MET A 20 27.14 -34.01 4.18
CA MET A 20 28.32 -33.24 3.78
C MET A 20 28.00 -32.20 2.71
N LEU A 21 27.18 -32.57 1.70
CA LEU A 21 26.71 -31.63 0.69
C LEU A 21 25.86 -30.50 1.29
N ILE A 22 24.98 -30.82 2.23
CA ILE A 22 24.16 -29.83 2.94
C ILE A 22 25.06 -28.88 3.75
N LEU A 23 25.99 -29.42 4.55
CA LEU A 23 26.91 -28.61 5.35
C LEU A 23 27.80 -27.71 4.48
N TRP A 24 28.22 -28.19 3.31
CA TRP A 24 28.99 -27.40 2.35
C TRP A 24 28.16 -26.31 1.67
N ALA A 25 26.90 -26.60 1.31
CA ALA A 25 26.00 -25.64 0.67
C ALA A 25 25.39 -24.62 1.65
N PHE A 26 25.31 -24.97 2.94
CA PHE A 26 24.68 -24.16 3.97
C PHE A 26 25.20 -22.71 4.06
N PRO A 27 26.52 -22.43 4.10
CA PRO A 27 27.01 -21.05 4.18
C PRO A 27 26.61 -20.20 2.96
N TYR A 28 26.62 -20.79 1.76
CA TYR A 28 26.20 -20.10 0.54
C TYR A 28 24.71 -19.77 0.58
N LEU A 29 23.88 -20.75 0.94
CA LEU A 29 22.44 -20.56 1.09
C LEU A 29 22.13 -19.51 2.17
N HIS A 30 22.84 -19.57 3.30
CA HIS A 30 22.65 -18.62 4.40
C HIS A 30 22.97 -17.19 3.96
N ASN A 31 24.07 -16.97 3.24
CA ASN A 31 24.46 -15.66 2.75
C ASN A 31 23.43 -15.10 1.75
N GLU A 32 22.99 -15.91 0.78
CA GLU A 32 21.96 -15.51 -0.18
C GLU A 32 20.62 -15.17 0.49
N LEU A 33 20.25 -15.95 1.52
CA LEU A 33 19.03 -15.66 2.30
C LEU A 33 19.16 -14.37 3.11
N GLN A 34 20.33 -14.07 3.67
CA GLN A 34 20.55 -12.81 4.38
C GLN A 34 20.48 -11.61 3.42
N LEU A 35 21.15 -11.68 2.26
CA LEU A 35 21.07 -10.64 1.24
C LEU A 35 19.62 -10.42 0.78
N LYS A 36 18.90 -11.50 0.52
CA LYS A 36 17.48 -11.43 0.16
C LYS A 36 16.68 -10.77 1.27
N PHE A 37 16.87 -11.17 2.52
CA PHE A 37 16.17 -10.58 3.66
C PHE A 37 16.43 -9.08 3.78
N SER A 38 17.68 -8.64 3.69
CA SER A 38 18.05 -7.21 3.72
C SER A 38 17.44 -6.43 2.55
N GLY A 39 17.47 -7.00 1.34
CA GLY A 39 16.81 -6.42 0.18
C GLY A 39 15.29 -6.25 0.38
N GLN A 40 14.63 -7.23 1.00
CA GLN A 40 13.21 -7.16 1.33
C GLN A 40 12.89 -6.05 2.33
N GLN A 41 13.69 -5.93 3.39
CA GLN A 41 13.53 -4.86 4.38
C GLN A 41 13.72 -3.49 3.74
N LEU A 42 14.72 -3.33 2.88
CA LEU A 42 14.96 -2.08 2.15
C LEU A 42 13.79 -1.72 1.24
N ALA A 43 13.29 -2.69 0.46
CA ALA A 43 12.15 -2.48 -0.41
C ALA A 43 10.88 -2.08 0.37
N GLN A 44 10.64 -2.70 1.52
CA GLN A 44 9.50 -2.35 2.38
C GLN A 44 9.63 -0.95 2.98
N LEU A 45 10.81 -0.60 3.50
CA LEU A 45 11.06 0.72 4.07
C LEU A 45 10.96 1.83 3.02
N SER A 46 11.56 1.62 1.85
CA SER A 46 11.47 2.57 0.74
C SER A 46 10.04 2.77 0.26
N LEU A 47 9.23 1.71 0.16
CA LEU A 47 7.80 1.83 -0.17
C LEU A 47 6.97 2.46 0.95
N ALA A 48 7.33 2.23 2.21
CA ALA A 48 6.59 2.80 3.35
C ALA A 48 6.73 4.31 3.43
N GLN A 49 7.91 4.84 3.15
CA GLN A 49 8.17 6.28 3.15
C GLN A 49 7.86 6.97 1.82
N ALA A 50 7.77 6.21 0.71
CA ALA A 50 7.66 6.78 -0.64
C ALA A 50 6.55 7.82 -0.78
N HIS A 51 5.36 7.49 -0.27
CA HIS A 51 4.21 8.36 -0.33
C HIS A 51 4.45 9.67 0.44
N TRP A 52 4.88 9.58 1.70
CA TRP A 52 5.16 10.73 2.56
C TRP A 52 6.28 11.62 2.01
N ARG A 53 7.37 11.03 1.50
CA ARG A 53 8.47 11.81 0.93
C ARG A 53 8.00 12.57 -0.32
N GLN A 54 7.21 11.94 -1.18
CA GLN A 54 6.71 12.63 -2.36
C GLN A 54 5.71 13.74 -2.02
N SER A 55 4.82 13.54 -1.04
CA SER A 55 3.88 14.59 -0.63
C SER A 55 4.62 15.83 -0.09
N ASN A 56 5.74 15.60 0.60
CA ASN A 56 6.63 16.65 1.14
C ASN A 56 7.67 17.18 0.12
N ASN A 57 7.61 16.78 -1.15
CA ASN A 57 8.61 17.10 -2.19
C ASN A 57 10.06 16.75 -1.77
N LEU A 58 10.24 15.69 -0.98
CA LEU A 58 11.54 15.16 -0.59
C LEU A 58 12.02 14.14 -1.61
N GLU A 59 13.31 14.17 -1.91
CA GLU A 59 13.96 13.16 -2.77
C GLU A 59 13.84 11.76 -2.16
N MET A 60 13.83 10.70 -2.96
CA MET A 60 13.85 9.34 -2.41
C MET A 60 15.17 9.07 -1.69
N LEU A 61 15.14 8.36 -0.56
CA LEU A 61 16.37 8.01 0.17
C LEU A 61 17.30 7.22 -0.72
N ASP A 62 18.56 7.62 -0.82
CA ASP A 62 19.54 6.92 -1.64
C ASP A 62 19.79 5.49 -1.13
N LEU A 63 20.22 4.60 -2.02
CA LEU A 63 20.55 3.22 -1.66
C LEU A 63 21.69 3.20 -0.66
N ASP A 64 22.73 4.01 -0.87
CA ASP A 64 23.91 4.07 -0.02
C ASP A 64 23.57 4.54 1.40
N PHE A 65 22.65 5.49 1.51
CA PHE A 65 22.11 5.93 2.80
C PHE A 65 21.42 4.78 3.54
N LEU A 66 20.56 4.03 2.84
CA LEU A 66 19.83 2.91 3.44
C LEU A 66 20.77 1.77 3.86
N GLN A 67 21.81 1.49 3.07
CA GLN A 67 22.79 0.45 3.39
C GLN A 67 23.64 0.84 4.61
N THR A 68 24.13 2.08 4.63
CA THR A 68 25.06 2.57 5.66
C THR A 68 24.35 2.86 6.97
N GLU A 69 23.28 3.65 6.93
CA GLU A 69 22.62 4.15 8.14
C GLU A 69 21.73 3.09 8.79
N MET A 70 21.04 2.27 7.97
CA MET A 70 20.12 1.26 8.49
C MET A 70 20.73 -0.15 8.58
N SER A 71 22.03 -0.29 8.28
CA SER A 71 22.74 -1.58 8.33
C SER A 71 22.06 -2.67 7.49
N LEU A 72 21.58 -2.31 6.30
CA LEU A 72 20.90 -3.22 5.37
C LEU A 72 21.81 -3.49 4.16
N PRO A 73 22.79 -4.41 4.29
CA PRO A 73 23.73 -4.66 3.21
C PRO A 73 23.01 -5.24 1.98
N LEU A 74 23.41 -4.74 0.81
CA LEU A 74 23.04 -5.28 -0.49
C LEU A 74 24.33 -5.56 -1.27
N ALA A 75 24.24 -6.42 -2.27
CA ALA A 75 25.38 -6.61 -3.16
C ALA A 75 25.61 -5.34 -3.99
N ASP A 76 26.87 -4.97 -4.19
CA ASP A 76 27.29 -3.73 -4.87
C ASP A 76 26.77 -3.62 -6.31
N ASP A 77 26.39 -4.75 -6.91
CA ASP A 77 25.84 -4.85 -8.27
C ASP A 77 24.33 -4.57 -8.34
N LYS A 78 23.66 -4.34 -7.20
CA LYS A 78 22.21 -4.13 -7.15
C LYS A 78 21.89 -2.65 -7.30
N GLN A 79 21.16 -2.32 -8.35
CA GLN A 79 20.58 -1.01 -8.55
C GLN A 79 19.11 -1.01 -8.13
N ARG A 80 18.66 0.12 -7.59
CA ARG A 80 17.25 0.29 -7.22
C ARG A 80 16.52 1.08 -8.29
N LEU A 81 15.54 0.44 -8.90
CA LEU A 81 14.58 1.06 -9.80
C LEU A 81 13.32 1.40 -9.01
N PHE A 82 13.02 2.69 -8.96
CA PHE A 82 11.86 3.21 -8.26
C PHE A 82 10.88 3.74 -9.30
N ASN A 83 9.63 3.26 -9.30
CA ASN A 83 8.62 3.67 -10.26
C ASN A 83 7.27 3.93 -9.59
N ARG A 84 6.53 4.89 -10.14
CA ARG A 84 5.16 5.22 -9.76
C ARG A 84 4.29 5.07 -11.01
N SER A 85 3.21 4.31 -10.91
CA SER A 85 2.40 3.93 -12.07
C SER A 85 0.90 4.08 -11.82
N ALA A 86 0.17 4.36 -12.88
CA ALA A 86 -1.29 4.23 -12.96
C ALA A 86 -1.72 3.01 -13.80
N ASP A 87 -0.77 2.22 -14.30
CA ASP A 87 -1.04 1.05 -15.14
C ASP A 87 -1.35 -0.19 -14.29
N TYR A 88 -2.55 -0.17 -13.71
CA TYR A 88 -3.13 -1.36 -13.09
C TYR A 88 -4.65 -1.37 -13.28
N SER A 89 -5.25 -2.55 -13.19
CA SER A 89 -6.63 -2.80 -13.63
C SER A 89 -7.64 -1.85 -12.99
N PHE A 90 -7.49 -1.53 -11.72
CA PHE A 90 -8.41 -0.66 -11.00
C PHE A 90 -8.28 0.82 -11.41
N ALA A 91 -7.06 1.36 -11.55
CA ALA A 91 -6.86 2.71 -12.07
C ALA A 91 -7.41 2.85 -13.50
N ARG A 92 -7.21 1.84 -14.36
CA ARG A 92 -7.78 1.82 -15.72
C ARG A 92 -9.31 1.80 -15.70
N ALA A 93 -9.92 1.02 -14.82
CA ALA A 93 -11.37 0.95 -14.67
C ALA A 93 -11.98 2.26 -14.14
N LEU A 94 -11.28 2.95 -13.22
CA LEU A 94 -11.74 4.19 -12.63
C LEU A 94 -11.39 5.45 -13.44
N ALA A 95 -10.53 5.37 -14.45
CA ALA A 95 -10.10 6.52 -15.24
C ALA A 95 -11.27 7.41 -15.74
N PRO A 96 -12.39 6.88 -16.26
CA PRO A 96 -13.53 7.70 -16.70
C PRO A 96 -14.22 8.44 -15.54
N VAL A 97 -14.33 7.79 -14.38
CA VAL A 97 -14.97 8.36 -13.18
C VAL A 97 -14.04 9.39 -12.52
N GLY A 98 -12.73 9.13 -12.53
CA GLY A 98 -11.72 10.03 -12.01
C GLY A 98 -11.77 11.41 -12.67
N LEU A 99 -12.06 11.50 -13.97
CA LEU A 99 -12.22 12.79 -14.66
C LEU A 99 -13.39 13.63 -14.10
N LEU A 100 -14.45 13.00 -13.61
CA LEU A 100 -15.59 13.69 -12.98
C LEU A 100 -15.26 14.12 -11.54
N LEU A 101 -14.46 13.31 -10.85
CA LEU A 101 -14.08 13.54 -9.45
C LEU A 101 -12.93 14.55 -9.29
N GLN A 102 -12.09 14.74 -10.31
CA GLN A 102 -10.98 15.71 -10.29
C GLN A 102 -11.43 17.16 -10.03
N ASN A 103 -12.67 17.50 -10.40
CA ASN A 103 -13.24 18.84 -10.18
C ASN A 103 -13.84 19.03 -8.77
N GLN A 104 -13.91 17.98 -7.95
CA GLN A 104 -14.43 18.08 -6.58
C GLN A 104 -13.27 18.33 -5.62
N SER A 105 -13.25 19.53 -5.04
CA SER A 105 -12.30 19.90 -3.99
C SER A 105 -12.47 18.96 -2.78
N GLY A 106 -11.42 18.23 -2.40
CA GLY A 106 -11.40 17.37 -1.21
C GLY A 106 -11.34 15.86 -1.48
N LEU A 107 -11.50 15.42 -2.73
CA LEU A 107 -11.32 14.02 -3.14
C LEU A 107 -10.00 13.83 -3.90
N ALA A 108 -8.91 13.60 -3.16
CA ALA A 108 -7.62 13.26 -3.75
C ALA A 108 -7.55 11.76 -4.14
N MET A 109 -8.35 11.34 -5.12
CA MET A 109 -8.28 9.97 -5.68
C MET A 109 -7.27 9.94 -6.83
N ARG A 110 -5.98 9.92 -6.47
CA ARG A 110 -4.90 9.80 -7.42
C ARG A 110 -4.86 8.39 -8.02
N SER A 111 -5.01 8.29 -9.34
CA SER A 111 -4.93 7.01 -10.07
C SER A 111 -3.49 6.51 -10.22
N ASP A 112 -2.50 7.38 -10.03
CA ASP A 112 -1.07 7.07 -10.10
C ASP A 112 -0.52 6.59 -8.74
N ASN A 113 -1.30 5.95 -7.89
CA ASN A 113 -0.90 5.57 -6.52
C ASN A 113 -0.23 4.19 -6.40
N LEU A 114 0.12 3.51 -7.51
CA LEU A 114 0.89 2.27 -7.46
C LEU A 114 2.38 2.60 -7.40
N TRP A 115 3.00 2.22 -6.29
CA TRP A 115 4.43 2.33 -6.07
C TRP A 115 5.11 1.00 -6.32
N GLN A 116 6.23 1.05 -7.03
CA GLN A 116 7.06 -0.12 -7.33
C GLN A 116 8.51 0.17 -6.94
N VAL A 117 9.11 -0.78 -6.24
CA VAL A 117 10.55 -0.82 -5.99
C VAL A 117 11.07 -2.13 -6.54
N ALA A 118 11.99 -2.06 -7.50
CA ALA A 118 12.71 -3.21 -8.01
C ALA A 118 14.19 -3.08 -7.69
N LEU A 119 14.81 -4.19 -7.29
CA LEU A 119 16.25 -4.32 -7.22
C LEU A 119 16.68 -5.14 -8.44
N SER A 120 17.53 -4.56 -9.27
CA SER A 120 17.99 -5.14 -10.53
C SER A 120 19.50 -5.29 -10.54
N THR A 121 19.96 -6.29 -11.28
CA THR A 121 21.37 -6.50 -11.61
C THR A 121 21.50 -6.40 -13.12
N GLU A 122 22.10 -5.30 -13.58
CA GLU A 122 22.27 -4.94 -14.99
C GLU A 122 20.94 -5.07 -15.78
N ASP A 123 20.66 -6.25 -16.35
CA ASP A 123 19.49 -6.51 -17.19
C ASP A 123 18.40 -7.38 -16.52
N THR A 124 18.63 -7.85 -15.30
CA THR A 124 17.72 -8.79 -14.62
C THR A 124 17.11 -8.19 -13.36
N VAL A 125 15.79 -8.31 -13.22
CA VAL A 125 15.09 -7.96 -11.98
C VAL A 125 15.30 -9.09 -10.98
N TRP A 126 16.07 -8.81 -9.92
CA TRP A 126 16.31 -9.76 -8.85
C TRP A 126 15.10 -9.88 -7.92
N MET A 127 14.46 -8.75 -7.61
CA MET A 127 13.23 -8.70 -6.83
C MET A 127 12.42 -7.44 -7.12
N SER A 128 11.09 -7.53 -6.99
CA SER A 128 10.17 -6.40 -7.17
C SER A 128 9.09 -6.40 -6.10
N TYR A 129 8.82 -5.23 -5.53
CA TYR A 129 7.79 -4.99 -4.54
C TYR A 129 6.83 -3.94 -5.07
N TYR A 130 5.56 -4.11 -4.72
CA TYR A 130 4.48 -3.22 -5.12
C TYR A 130 3.70 -2.81 -3.88
N ARG A 131 3.33 -1.53 -3.79
CA ARG A 131 2.46 -1.01 -2.75
C ARG A 131 1.48 -0.02 -3.37
N LEU A 132 0.19 -0.22 -3.11
CA LEU A 132 -0.81 0.81 -3.37
C LEU A 132 -0.78 1.80 -2.20
N ALA A 133 -0.63 3.09 -2.51
CA ALA A 133 -0.83 4.12 -1.50
C ALA A 133 -2.32 4.34 -1.27
N ASP A 134 -2.69 4.39 0.00
CA ASP A 134 -4.06 4.62 0.45
C ASP A 134 -4.28 6.13 0.61
N ASP A 135 -4.41 6.81 -0.52
CA ASP A 135 -4.66 8.26 -0.55
C ASP A 135 -6.14 8.57 -0.20
N TRP A 136 -7.00 7.54 -0.07
CA TRP A 136 -8.43 7.70 0.17
C TRP A 136 -8.80 7.72 1.65
N SER A 137 -8.07 7.01 2.50
CA SER A 137 -8.31 6.98 3.94
C SER A 137 -8.18 8.39 4.56
N PRO A 138 -9.16 8.86 5.35
CA PRO A 138 -9.06 10.13 6.05
C PRO A 138 -7.91 10.08 7.07
N SER A 139 -6.93 10.97 6.91
CA SER A 139 -5.80 11.08 7.83
C SER A 139 -6.06 12.06 8.97
N HIS A 140 -7.00 12.99 8.78
CA HIS A 140 -7.34 14.04 9.73
C HIS A 140 -8.81 13.97 10.17
N PRO A 141 -9.15 14.43 11.39
CA PRO A 141 -10.53 14.44 11.87
C PRO A 141 -11.51 15.18 10.96
N GLU A 142 -11.10 16.26 10.30
CA GLU A 142 -11.93 17.03 9.37
C GLU A 142 -12.25 16.24 8.08
N GLN A 143 -11.37 15.29 7.72
CA GLN A 143 -11.52 14.45 6.55
C GLN A 143 -12.52 13.29 6.77
N LEU A 144 -12.78 12.92 8.02
CA LEU A 144 -13.73 11.84 8.36
C LEU A 144 -15.13 12.09 7.84
N ASN A 145 -15.57 13.35 7.85
CA ASN A 145 -16.89 13.73 7.37
C ASN A 145 -16.84 14.20 5.91
N SER A 146 -15.86 15.01 5.54
CA SER A 146 -15.80 15.63 4.21
C SER A 146 -15.53 14.63 3.09
N ARG A 147 -14.66 13.61 3.29
CA ARG A 147 -14.32 12.65 2.23
C ARG A 147 -15.46 11.68 1.91
N PRO A 148 -16.12 11.01 2.88
CA PRO A 148 -17.26 10.14 2.56
C PRO A 148 -18.43 10.92 1.96
N GLN A 149 -18.69 12.15 2.43
CA GLN A 149 -19.71 13.02 1.85
C GLN A 149 -19.47 13.33 0.37
N ALA A 150 -18.21 13.56 -0.01
CA ALA A 150 -17.83 13.84 -1.38
C ALA A 150 -18.01 12.61 -2.31
N LEU A 151 -18.02 11.39 -1.77
CA LEU A 151 -18.27 10.15 -2.53
C LEU A 151 -19.75 9.86 -2.75
N LEU A 152 -20.64 10.52 -2.01
CA LEU A 152 -22.07 10.35 -2.19
C LEU A 152 -22.53 11.16 -3.39
N GLY A 153 -23.26 10.52 -4.31
CA GLY A 153 -23.77 11.17 -5.51
C GLY A 153 -24.63 12.41 -5.23
N SER A 154 -25.12 12.59 -4.01
CA SER A 154 -25.80 13.81 -3.55
C SER A 154 -24.90 15.05 -3.49
N SER A 155 -23.59 14.90 -3.27
CA SER A 155 -22.62 16.00 -3.36
C SER A 155 -22.31 16.37 -4.82
N LEU A 156 -22.27 15.36 -5.70
CA LEU A 156 -22.08 15.53 -7.15
C LEU A 156 -23.31 16.14 -7.83
N LEU A 157 -24.51 15.75 -7.40
CA LEU A 157 -25.79 16.30 -7.83
C LEU A 157 -26.07 17.60 -7.06
N ASN A 158 -25.33 18.66 -7.41
CA ASN A 158 -25.52 20.06 -7.03
C ASN A 158 -26.60 20.28 -5.95
N ASN A 159 -26.17 20.48 -4.69
CA ASN A 159 -26.95 20.57 -3.44
C ASN A 159 -28.38 21.15 -3.55
N SER A 160 -28.62 22.08 -4.47
CA SER A 160 -29.95 22.62 -4.81
C SER A 160 -31.01 21.56 -5.14
N LEU A 161 -30.71 20.57 -5.98
CA LEU A 161 -31.71 19.61 -6.45
C LEU A 161 -32.12 18.64 -5.34
N MET A 162 -31.14 18.13 -4.58
CA MET A 162 -31.39 17.19 -3.50
C MET A 162 -32.13 17.85 -2.33
N HIS A 163 -31.80 19.09 -1.97
CA HIS A 163 -32.54 19.83 -0.94
C HIS A 163 -34.01 20.05 -1.32
N ASN A 164 -34.30 20.30 -2.60
CA ASN A 164 -35.68 20.45 -3.08
C ASN A 164 -36.46 19.13 -3.03
N VAL A 165 -35.83 18.01 -3.41
CA VAL A 165 -36.43 16.67 -3.30
C VAL A 165 -36.72 16.33 -1.83
N GLN A 166 -35.75 16.49 -0.94
CA GLN A 166 -35.92 16.24 0.49
C GLN A 166 -37.01 17.13 1.12
N ARG A 167 -37.15 18.38 0.67
CA ARG A 167 -38.21 19.29 1.14
C ARG A 167 -39.61 18.81 0.72
N VAL A 168 -39.76 18.28 -0.48
CA VAL A 168 -41.03 17.75 -0.99
C VAL A 168 -41.41 16.45 -0.27
N PHE A 169 -40.46 15.52 -0.11
CA PHE A 169 -40.71 14.26 0.57
C PHE A 169 -40.87 14.41 2.09
N GLY A 170 -40.17 15.36 2.72
CA GLY A 170 -40.24 15.61 4.17
C GLY A 170 -41.59 16.14 4.69
N VAL A 171 -42.54 16.44 3.80
CA VAL A 171 -43.95 16.76 4.12
C VAL A 171 -44.75 15.49 4.42
N LEU A 172 -44.34 14.33 3.89
CA LEU A 172 -45.04 13.07 4.12
C LEU A 172 -44.77 12.53 5.54
N PRO A 173 -45.80 12.04 6.27
CA PRO A 173 -45.65 11.56 7.64
C PRO A 173 -44.66 10.40 7.79
N VAL A 174 -44.54 9.56 6.75
CA VAL A 174 -43.64 8.38 6.70
C VAL A 174 -42.19 8.79 6.39
N ALA A 175 -41.96 9.98 5.84
CA ALA A 175 -40.66 10.48 5.40
C ALA A 175 -40.13 11.63 6.28
N ARG A 176 -40.64 11.80 7.50
CA ARG A 176 -40.14 12.82 8.45
C ARG A 176 -38.66 12.66 8.77
N GLU A 177 -38.16 11.42 8.79
CA GLU A 177 -36.75 11.10 8.98
C GLU A 177 -35.86 11.48 7.79
N LEU A 178 -36.44 11.77 6.60
CA LEU A 178 -35.72 12.19 5.39
C LEU A 178 -35.58 13.72 5.29
N ARG A 179 -35.88 14.46 6.37
CA ARG A 179 -35.76 15.92 6.37
C ARG A 179 -34.30 16.35 6.24
N PRO A 180 -34.02 17.49 5.59
CA PRO A 180 -32.65 17.96 5.33
C PRO A 180 -31.75 18.07 6.58
N ASN A 181 -32.35 18.31 7.75
CA ASN A 181 -31.61 18.47 9.02
C ASN A 181 -31.55 17.19 9.87
N GLN A 182 -32.16 16.09 9.46
CA GLN A 182 -32.15 14.82 10.20
C GLN A 182 -31.37 13.71 9.50
N LEU A 183 -31.25 13.77 8.18
CA LEU A 183 -30.46 12.81 7.40
C LEU A 183 -29.22 13.49 6.81
N ILE A 184 -28.10 13.41 7.54
CA ILE A 184 -26.80 13.82 7.05
C ILE A 184 -26.16 12.62 6.35
N PHE A 185 -26.28 12.60 5.04
CA PHE A 185 -25.62 11.61 4.20
C PHE A 185 -24.11 11.68 4.38
N GLY A 186 -23.46 10.55 4.69
CA GLY A 186 -22.00 10.47 4.81
C GLY A 186 -21.42 11.01 6.11
N TYR A 187 -22.24 11.23 7.13
CA TYR A 187 -21.76 11.51 8.48
C TYR A 187 -21.04 10.29 9.07
N VAL A 188 -19.84 10.51 9.60
CA VAL A 188 -19.05 9.53 10.34
C VAL A 188 -18.86 10.05 11.76
N ASP A 189 -19.22 9.22 12.75
CA ASP A 189 -18.96 9.54 14.15
C ASP A 189 -17.44 9.48 14.41
N ASN A 190 -16.86 10.65 14.67
CA ASN A 190 -15.43 10.80 14.94
C ASN A 190 -15.01 10.15 16.27
N HIS A 191 -15.93 9.94 17.21
CA HIS A 191 -15.64 9.26 18.47
C HIS A 191 -15.55 7.74 18.33
N ALA A 192 -16.03 7.17 17.23
CA ALA A 192 -15.90 5.74 16.94
C ALA A 192 -14.55 5.40 16.28
N VAL A 193 -13.82 6.39 15.77
CA VAL A 193 -12.52 6.19 15.13
C VAL A 193 -11.43 6.24 16.21
N PRO A 194 -10.59 5.21 16.34
CA PRO A 194 -9.55 5.19 17.36
C PRO A 194 -8.53 6.31 17.10
N GLU A 195 -8.13 7.03 18.14
CA GLU A 195 -7.25 8.21 18.02
C GLU A 195 -5.93 7.91 17.29
N GLN A 196 -5.40 6.69 17.43
CA GLN A 196 -4.21 6.22 16.73
C GLN A 196 -4.35 6.12 15.20
N ALA A 197 -5.57 6.14 14.66
CA ALA A 197 -5.83 6.14 13.21
C ALA A 197 -5.89 7.55 12.62
N LEU A 198 -5.92 8.58 13.48
CA LEU A 198 -6.05 9.97 13.08
C LEU A 198 -4.84 10.76 13.51
N CYS A 199 -4.43 11.66 12.63
CA CYS A 199 -3.39 12.64 12.90
C CYS A 199 -4.00 13.77 13.73
N THR A 200 -3.63 13.87 15.02
CA THR A 200 -4.16 14.87 15.95
C THR A 200 -3.28 16.12 16.05
N THR A 201 -2.03 16.06 15.60
CA THR A 201 -1.10 17.20 15.55
C THR A 201 -0.77 17.59 14.11
N GLN A 202 -0.54 18.88 13.89
CA GLN A 202 -0.07 19.45 12.63
C GLN A 202 1.31 18.88 12.22
N GLU A 203 2.02 18.19 13.12
CA GLU A 203 3.28 17.50 12.82
C GLU A 203 3.10 16.24 11.96
N CYS A 204 1.86 15.79 11.79
CA CYS A 204 1.51 14.76 10.84
C CYS A 204 1.17 15.31 9.43
N SER A 205 1.30 16.62 9.20
CA SER A 205 0.85 17.24 7.96
C SER A 205 1.83 17.04 6.79
N GLU A 206 1.28 16.38 5.76
CA GLU A 206 1.29 16.78 4.33
C GLU A 206 2.63 16.81 3.59
#